data_AF-A0A540NAQ9-F1
#
_entry.id   AF-A0A540NAQ9-F1
#
_cell.length_a   1.000
_cell.length_b   1.000
_cell.length_c   1.000
_cell.angle_alpha   90.00
_cell.angle_beta   90.00
_cell.angle_gamma   90.00
#
_symmetry.space_group_name_H-M   'P 1'
#
loop_
_entity.id
_entity.type
_entity.pdbx_description
1 polymer ?
#
loop_
_entity_poly.entity_id
_entity_poly.type
_entity_poly.pdbx_seq_one_letter_code
_entity_poly.pdbx_strand_id
1 'polypeptide(L)'
;MLKAVTAGATTISNGASEKHFMAYSQGRNFLFCDLCGSMLNLNSTKFAQCPLCKLKRNVKEISGREISYKVTAEDIRRDLGISIIPEEKVQLQKTDAKTCEKCGHNEHTYYSRQMRSADEGATTFYVCTNCQHQFTEN
;
A
#
# COMPACT_ATOMS: atom_id res chain seq x y z
N MET A 1 -0.67 42.38 31.60
CA MET A 1 -0.32 41.00 31.98
C MET A 1 -1.24 40.05 31.22
N LEU A 2 -0.74 39.40 30.16
CA LEU A 2 -1.35 38.20 29.59
C LEU A 2 -0.18 37.30 29.15
N LYS A 3 -0.12 36.09 29.73
CA LYS A 3 0.95 35.11 29.53
C LYS A 3 0.83 34.49 28.14
N ALA A 4 1.93 34.46 27.40
CA ALA A 4 2.08 33.64 26.21
C ALA A 4 2.11 32.16 26.62
N VAL A 5 1.28 31.33 25.97
CA VAL A 5 1.35 29.87 26.07
C VAL A 5 2.25 29.40 24.94
N THR A 6 3.42 28.87 25.29
CA THR A 6 4.38 28.26 24.38
C THR A 6 3.91 26.85 24.00
N ALA A 7 3.69 26.61 22.71
CA ALA A 7 3.46 25.27 22.17
C ALA A 7 4.79 24.52 22.08
N GLY A 8 4.94 23.45 22.86
CA GLY A 8 6.10 22.56 22.81
C GLY A 8 6.12 21.75 21.52
N ALA A 9 7.17 21.93 20.72
CA ALA A 9 7.48 21.06 19.60
C ALA A 9 7.92 19.69 20.15
N THR A 10 7.11 18.65 19.91
CA THR A 10 7.51 17.27 20.17
C THR A 10 8.22 16.74 18.94
N THR A 11 9.55 16.71 18.99
CA THR A 11 10.40 16.05 18.00
C THR A 11 10.27 14.54 18.16
N ILE A 12 9.51 13.88 17.27
CA ILE A 12 9.49 12.43 17.17
C ILE A 12 10.74 12.00 16.39
N SER A 13 11.69 11.41 17.11
CA SER A 13 12.95 10.89 16.57
C SER A 13 12.71 9.62 15.74
N ASN A 14 12.63 9.76 14.41
CA ASN A 14 12.60 8.67 13.42
C ASN A 14 13.99 8.01 13.23
N GLY A 15 14.68 7.66 14.32
CA GLY A 15 16.06 7.14 14.27
C GLY A 15 16.21 5.62 14.28
N ALA A 16 15.11 4.87 14.45
CA ALA A 16 15.14 3.41 14.68
C ALA A 16 14.81 2.57 13.43
N SER A 17 14.04 3.11 12.48
CA SER A 17 13.61 2.35 11.29
C SER A 17 14.70 2.22 10.22
N GLU A 18 15.54 3.23 10.03
CA GLU A 18 16.62 3.21 9.04
C GLU A 18 17.73 2.21 9.38
N LYS A 19 18.09 2.09 10.66
CA LYS A 19 19.13 1.15 11.11
C LYS A 19 18.71 -0.32 10.91
N HIS A 20 17.42 -0.60 11.04
CA HIS A 20 16.86 -1.93 10.80
C HIS A 20 16.80 -2.25 9.30
N PHE A 21 16.46 -1.27 8.44
CA PHE A 21 16.42 -1.42 6.98
C PHE A 21 17.81 -1.72 6.38
N MET A 22 18.87 -1.08 6.88
CA MET A 22 20.23 -1.24 6.34
C MET A 22 20.89 -2.58 6.70
N ALA A 23 20.60 -3.14 7.89
CA ALA A 23 21.06 -4.48 8.27
C ALA A 23 20.30 -5.59 7.52
N TYR A 24 19.03 -5.35 7.16
CA TYR A 24 18.15 -6.30 6.47
C TYR A 24 18.51 -6.54 4.98
N SER A 25 19.31 -5.65 4.39
CA SER A 25 19.82 -5.77 3.03
C SER A 25 21.08 -6.67 2.95
N GLN A 26 21.97 -6.57 3.93
CA GLN A 26 23.30 -7.22 3.85
C GLN A 26 23.25 -8.76 3.92
N GLY A 27 22.21 -9.34 4.52
CA GLY A 27 22.06 -10.80 4.62
C GLY A 27 21.57 -11.50 3.34
N ARG A 28 21.07 -10.76 2.34
CA ARG A 28 20.37 -11.34 1.17
C ARG A 28 21.02 -11.03 -0.18
N ASN A 29 22.15 -10.33 -0.16
CA ASN A 29 22.84 -9.89 -1.38
C ASN A 29 23.72 -10.97 -2.03
N PHE A 30 23.77 -12.18 -1.46
CA PHE A 30 24.62 -13.26 -1.94
C PHE A 30 24.22 -13.81 -3.32
N LEU A 31 23.01 -13.52 -3.80
CA LEU A 31 22.54 -13.85 -5.14
C LEU A 31 22.84 -12.76 -6.19
N PHE A 32 23.40 -11.62 -5.76
CA PHE A 32 23.62 -10.47 -6.62
C PHE A 32 25.11 -10.21 -6.84
N CYS A 33 25.42 -9.57 -7.96
CA CYS A 33 26.77 -9.14 -8.30
C CYS A 33 27.13 -7.88 -7.53
N ASP A 34 28.26 -7.90 -6.81
CA ASP A 34 28.74 -6.75 -6.03
C ASP A 34 29.15 -5.54 -6.89
N LEU A 35 29.43 -5.75 -8.18
CA LEU A 35 29.87 -4.67 -9.07
C LEU A 35 28.71 -3.95 -9.75
N CYS A 36 27.72 -4.69 -10.24
CA CYS A 36 26.65 -4.14 -11.09
C CYS A 36 25.24 -4.42 -10.57
N GLY A 37 25.09 -5.06 -9.41
CA GLY A 37 23.80 -5.35 -8.77
C GLY A 37 22.93 -6.39 -9.49
N SER A 38 23.38 -6.93 -10.63
CA SER A 38 22.60 -7.93 -11.37
C SER A 38 22.60 -9.29 -10.68
N MET A 39 21.50 -10.03 -10.81
CA MET A 39 21.40 -11.39 -10.29
C MET A 39 22.44 -12.32 -10.95
N LEU A 40 23.07 -13.18 -10.14
CA LEU A 40 24.06 -14.15 -10.58
C LEU A 40 23.38 -15.39 -11.15
N ASN A 41 23.91 -15.91 -12.27
CA ASN A 41 23.45 -17.15 -12.87
C ASN A 41 24.17 -18.36 -12.25
N LEU A 42 23.42 -19.35 -11.79
CA LEU A 42 23.91 -20.58 -11.14
C LEU A 42 24.04 -21.76 -12.12
N ASN A 43 24.61 -21.51 -13.30
CA ASN A 43 24.65 -22.51 -14.38
C ASN A 43 25.77 -23.55 -14.24
N SER A 44 26.60 -23.44 -13.19
CA SER A 44 27.73 -24.35 -12.92
C SER A 44 27.73 -24.74 -11.45
N THR A 45 28.21 -25.96 -11.15
CA THR A 45 28.38 -26.45 -9.78
C THR A 45 29.57 -25.84 -9.06
N LYS A 46 30.45 -25.12 -9.78
CA LYS A 46 31.67 -24.53 -9.21
C LYS A 46 31.55 -23.02 -9.00
N PHE A 47 30.95 -22.30 -9.96
CA PHE A 47 30.87 -20.85 -9.93
C PHE A 47 29.51 -20.33 -10.42
N ALA A 48 29.00 -19.31 -9.73
CA ALA A 48 27.93 -18.45 -10.24
C ALA A 48 28.56 -17.31 -11.05
N GLN A 49 27.92 -16.88 -12.13
CA GLN A 49 28.45 -15.84 -13.01
C GLN A 49 27.45 -14.71 -13.23
N CYS A 50 27.92 -13.47 -13.14
CA CYS A 50 27.13 -12.31 -13.52
C CYS A 50 26.95 -12.26 -15.06
N PRO A 51 25.71 -12.10 -15.57
CA PRO A 51 25.46 -12.02 -17.02
C PRO A 51 26.05 -10.75 -17.66
N LEU A 52 26.17 -9.64 -16.92
CA LEU A 52 26.62 -8.35 -17.44
C LEU A 52 28.15 -8.19 -17.36
N CYS A 53 28.71 -8.12 -16.14
CA CYS A 53 30.14 -7.86 -15.93
C CYS A 53 31.03 -9.12 -15.91
N LYS A 54 30.43 -10.31 -16.05
CA LYS A 54 31.12 -11.61 -16.08
C LYS A 54 31.86 -12.01 -14.80
N LEU A 55 31.72 -11.23 -13.72
CA LEU A 55 32.22 -11.56 -12.38
C LEU A 55 31.79 -12.98 -11.98
N LYS A 56 32.73 -13.77 -11.45
CA LYS A 56 32.49 -15.12 -10.96
C LYS A 56 32.52 -15.15 -9.43
N ARG A 57 31.56 -15.83 -8.84
CA ARG A 57 31.41 -16.07 -7.41
C ARG A 57 31.45 -17.58 -7.16
N ASN A 58 32.12 -18.01 -6.09
CA ASN A 58 32.14 -19.44 -5.79
C ASN A 58 30.75 -19.89 -5.34
N VAL A 59 30.25 -21.02 -5.87
CA VAL A 59 28.94 -21.53 -5.44
C VAL A 59 28.92 -21.87 -3.95
N LYS A 60 30.07 -22.22 -3.34
CA LYS A 60 30.20 -22.44 -1.90
C LYS A 60 29.82 -21.23 -1.06
N GLU A 61 30.01 -20.02 -1.58
CA GLU A 61 29.64 -18.77 -0.89
C GLU A 61 28.13 -18.51 -0.94
N ILE A 62 27.41 -19.19 -1.84
CA ILE A 62 25.97 -19.04 -2.08
C ILE A 62 25.21 -20.22 -1.46
N SER A 63 25.77 -21.43 -1.59
CA SER A 63 25.17 -22.68 -1.11
C SER A 63 25.00 -22.67 0.40
N GLY A 64 23.83 -23.12 0.87
CA GLY A 64 23.51 -23.19 2.30
C GLY A 64 23.06 -21.86 2.90
N ARG A 65 23.00 -20.78 2.12
CA ARG A 65 22.33 -19.54 2.53
C ARG A 65 20.85 -19.63 2.19
N GLU A 66 20.01 -19.48 3.20
CA GLU A 66 18.57 -19.51 3.07
C GLU A 66 17.99 -18.12 3.33
N ILE A 67 17.02 -17.71 2.51
CA ILE A 67 16.23 -16.51 2.73
C ILE A 67 14.87 -16.96 3.24
N SER A 68 14.63 -16.81 4.54
CA SER A 68 13.32 -17.05 5.14
C SER A 68 12.64 -15.72 5.46
N TYR A 69 11.32 -15.68 5.28
CA TYR A 69 10.48 -14.58 5.72
C TYR A 69 9.25 -15.17 6.39
N LYS A 70 8.74 -14.47 7.40
CA LYS A 70 7.46 -14.80 8.03
C LYS A 70 6.40 -13.91 7.41
N VAL A 71 5.30 -14.52 7.00
CA VAL A 71 4.12 -13.80 6.48
C VAL A 71 3.06 -13.84 7.56
N THR A 72 2.59 -12.67 7.98
CA THR A 72 1.45 -12.56 8.89
C THR A 72 0.13 -12.52 8.11
N ALA A 73 -0.99 -12.76 8.80
CA ALA A 73 -2.30 -12.62 8.18
C ALA A 73 -2.55 -11.17 7.69
N GLU A 74 -2.00 -10.19 8.40
CA GLU A 74 -2.05 -8.77 8.05
C GLU A 74 -1.28 -8.47 6.76
N ASP A 75 -0.11 -9.09 6.55
CA ASP A 75 0.68 -8.93 5.32
C ASP A 75 -0.09 -9.47 4.10
N ILE A 76 -0.70 -10.66 4.23
CA ILE A 76 -1.52 -11.26 3.17
C ILE A 76 -2.70 -10.35 2.82
N ARG A 77 -3.38 -9.82 3.85
CA ARG A 77 -4.51 -8.90 3.66
C ARG A 77 -4.10 -7.65 2.88
N ARG A 78 -2.93 -7.07 3.22
CA ARG A 78 -2.38 -5.91 2.50
C ARG A 78 -2.07 -6.24 1.04
N ASP A 79 -1.38 -7.34 0.77
CA ASP A 79 -0.98 -7.73 -0.58
C ASP A 79 -2.18 -8.05 -1.48
N LEU A 80 -3.24 -8.63 -0.89
CA LEU A 80 -4.50 -8.89 -1.58
C LEU A 80 -5.41 -7.65 -1.70
N GLY A 81 -5.00 -6.49 -1.19
CA GLY A 81 -5.83 -5.28 -1.17
C GLY A 81 -7.08 -5.42 -0.30
N ILE A 82 -7.11 -6.41 0.60
CA ILE A 82 -8.14 -6.59 1.61
C ILE A 82 -7.83 -5.59 2.71
N SER A 83 -8.15 -4.33 2.45
CA SER A 83 -8.35 -3.38 3.53
C SER A 83 -9.59 -3.89 4.27
N ILE A 84 -9.41 -4.32 5.53
CA ILE A 84 -10.50 -4.20 6.49
C ILE A 84 -10.67 -2.69 6.57
N ILE A 85 -11.51 -2.14 5.71
CA ILE A 85 -11.97 -0.77 5.85
C ILE A 85 -12.60 -0.85 7.24
N PRO A 86 -11.99 -0.30 8.32
CA PRO A 86 -12.82 -0.01 9.47
C PRO A 86 -13.98 0.77 8.88
N GLU A 87 -15.19 0.61 9.38
CA GLU A 87 -16.28 1.51 9.00
C GLU A 87 -15.91 2.95 9.46
N GLU A 88 -14.86 3.56 8.90
CA GLU A 88 -14.88 4.93 8.46
C GLU A 88 -16.20 5.01 7.74
N LYS A 89 -17.16 5.54 8.49
CA LYS A 89 -18.31 6.23 7.96
C LYS A 89 -17.76 7.03 6.79
N VAL A 90 -17.87 6.47 5.58
CA VAL A 90 -17.92 7.26 4.36
C VAL A 90 -18.86 8.37 4.76
N GLN A 91 -18.36 9.60 4.77
CA GLN A 91 -19.06 10.73 5.34
C GLN A 91 -20.21 11.03 4.37
N LEU A 92 -21.24 10.21 4.50
CA LEU A 92 -22.38 10.10 3.61
C LEU A 92 -23.20 11.34 3.88
N GLN A 93 -23.05 12.32 2.98
CA GLN A 93 -23.79 13.56 3.08
C GLN A 93 -25.25 13.28 2.70
N LYS A 94 -26.18 13.89 3.43
CA LYS A 94 -27.62 13.76 3.18
C LYS A 94 -28.07 14.86 2.22
N THR A 95 -28.97 14.52 1.31
CA THR A 95 -29.62 15.44 0.38
C THR A 95 -31.10 15.09 0.22
N ASP A 96 -31.93 16.10 0.06
CA ASP A 96 -33.37 16.02 -0.22
C ASP A 96 -33.73 16.46 -1.65
N ALA A 97 -32.73 16.72 -2.50
CA ALA A 97 -32.91 17.28 -3.83
C ALA A 97 -33.54 16.32 -4.86
N LYS A 98 -33.67 15.02 -4.54
CA LYS A 98 -34.16 13.99 -5.47
C LYS A 98 -35.16 13.07 -4.77
N THR A 99 -36.24 12.71 -5.48
CA THR A 99 -37.24 11.74 -5.01
C THR A 99 -36.85 10.34 -5.49
N CYS A 100 -36.88 9.36 -4.59
CA CYS A 100 -36.59 7.97 -4.89
C CYS A 100 -37.68 7.37 -5.77
N GLU A 101 -37.31 6.89 -6.97
CA GLU A 101 -38.24 6.29 -7.92
C GLU A 101 -38.93 5.01 -7.39
N LYS A 102 -38.33 4.32 -6.42
CA LYS A 102 -38.89 3.08 -5.85
C LYS A 102 -39.88 3.28 -4.72
N CYS A 103 -39.67 4.28 -3.86
CA CYS A 103 -40.47 4.43 -2.64
C CYS A 103 -41.03 5.83 -2.42
N GLY A 104 -40.73 6.79 -3.31
CA GLY A 104 -41.19 8.18 -3.21
C GLY A 104 -40.51 9.00 -2.09
N HIS A 105 -39.50 8.45 -1.41
CA HIS A 105 -38.79 9.16 -0.35
C HIS A 105 -37.80 10.18 -0.91
N ASN A 106 -37.70 11.36 -0.30
CA ASN A 106 -36.86 12.45 -0.80
C ASN A 106 -35.43 12.44 -0.23
N GLU A 107 -35.19 11.79 0.91
CA GLU A 107 -33.87 11.82 1.53
C GLU A 107 -32.95 10.71 1.04
N HIS A 108 -31.78 11.10 0.55
CA HIS A 108 -30.72 10.24 0.05
C HIS A 108 -29.41 10.56 0.75
N THR A 109 -28.57 9.55 0.98
CA THR A 109 -27.15 9.74 1.27
C THR A 109 -26.34 9.63 -0.01
N TYR A 110 -25.41 10.55 -0.25
CA TYR A 110 -24.58 10.53 -1.44
C TYR A 110 -23.07 10.55 -1.12
N TYR A 111 -22.30 10.03 -2.07
CA TYR A 111 -20.83 10.06 -2.07
C TYR A 111 -20.31 10.06 -3.51
N SER A 112 -19.18 10.72 -3.76
CA SER A 112 -18.55 10.73 -5.08
C SER A 112 -17.31 9.83 -5.11
N ARG A 113 -17.10 9.14 -6.22
CA ARG A 113 -15.95 8.27 -6.44
C ARG A 113 -15.46 8.38 -7.87
N GLN A 114 -14.15 8.55 -8.02
CA GLN A 114 -13.48 8.49 -9.33
C GLN A 114 -13.43 7.03 -9.80
N MET A 115 -14.10 6.73 -10.92
CA MET A 115 -14.19 5.39 -11.50
C MET A 115 -13.31 5.22 -12.74
N ARG A 116 -12.86 6.32 -13.34
CA ARG A 116 -12.14 6.36 -14.62
C ARG A 116 -10.91 7.27 -14.52
N SER A 117 -10.22 7.48 -15.64
CA SER A 117 -9.05 8.36 -15.71
C SER A 117 -9.35 9.75 -15.17
N ALA A 118 -8.32 10.47 -14.72
CA ALA A 118 -8.46 11.82 -14.16
C ALA A 118 -9.01 12.87 -15.15
N ASP A 119 -9.12 12.53 -16.43
CA ASP A 119 -9.75 13.36 -17.47
C ASP A 119 -11.29 13.32 -17.41
N GLU A 120 -11.86 12.38 -16.63
CA GLU A 120 -13.31 12.27 -16.44
C GLU A 120 -13.73 12.79 -15.06
N GLY A 121 -14.94 13.37 -15.01
CA GLY A 121 -15.56 13.84 -13.76
C GLY A 121 -15.78 12.70 -12.75
N ALA A 122 -15.91 13.05 -11.47
CA ALA A 122 -16.21 12.06 -10.45
C ALA A 122 -17.67 11.61 -10.53
N THR A 123 -17.91 10.30 -10.52
CA THR A 123 -19.26 9.75 -10.48
C THR A 123 -19.85 9.87 -9.07
N THR A 124 -21.05 10.43 -8.97
CA THR A 124 -21.80 10.57 -7.71
C THR A 124 -22.80 9.43 -7.56
N PHE A 125 -22.76 8.77 -6.41
CA PHE A 125 -23.64 7.67 -6.02
C PHE A 125 -24.64 8.20 -5.00
N TYR A 126 -25.93 7.92 -5.19
CA TYR A 126 -27.00 8.25 -4.26
C TYR A 126 -27.63 6.96 -3.72
N VAL A 127 -27.91 6.93 -2.43
CA VAL A 127 -28.54 5.80 -1.73
C VAL A 127 -29.76 6.31 -0.97
N CYS A 128 -30.94 5.80 -1.28
CA CYS A 128 -32.16 6.17 -0.56
C CYS A 128 -32.06 5.73 0.91
N THR A 129 -32.31 6.66 1.83
CA THR A 129 -32.26 6.38 3.28
C THR A 129 -33.36 5.43 3.75
N ASN A 130 -34.47 5.33 3.01
CA ASN A 130 -35.61 4.48 3.36
C ASN A 130 -35.49 3.06 2.78
N CYS A 131 -35.39 2.92 1.45
CA CYS A 131 -35.41 1.61 0.79
C CYS A 131 -34.04 1.10 0.32
N GLN A 132 -32.95 1.82 0.61
CA GLN A 132 -31.58 1.54 0.18
C GLN A 132 -31.38 1.37 -1.33
N HIS A 133 -32.32 1.83 -2.16
CA HIS A 133 -32.14 1.86 -3.61
C HIS A 133 -30.99 2.80 -3.99
N GLN A 134 -30.12 2.34 -4.89
CA GLN A 134 -28.94 3.08 -5.33
C GLN A 134 -29.05 3.46 -6.80
N PHE A 135 -28.64 4.69 -7.13
CA PHE A 135 -28.50 5.16 -8.51
C PHE A 135 -27.28 6.08 -8.64
N THR A 136 -26.78 6.23 -9.87
CA THR A 136 -25.53 6.94 -10.17
C THR A 136 -25.74 8.07 -11.16
N GLU A 137 -24.95 9.13 -11.02
CA GLU A 137 -24.92 10.30 -11.90
C GLU A 137 -23.45 10.67 -12.16
N ASN A 138 -23.10 10.99 -13.41
CA ASN A 138 -21.74 11.32 -13.83
C ASN A 138 -21.70 12.70 -14.48
#